data_AF-A0A7L0F1J8-F1
#
_entry.id   AF-A0A7L0F1J8-F1
#
_cell.length_a   1.000
_cell.length_b   1.000
_cell.length_c   1.000
_cell.angle_alpha   90.00
_cell.angle_beta   90.00
_cell.angle_gamma   90.00
#
_symmetry.space_group_name_H-M   'P 1'
#
loop_
_entity.id
_entity.type
_entity.pdbx_description
1 polymer ?
#
loop_
_entity_poly.entity_id
_entity_poly.type
_entity_poly.pdbx_seq_one_letter_code
_entity_poly.pdbx_strand_id
1 'polypeptide(L)' 'GKTKRMSQKRKTDFLLQPSGKRKRVSFGGHLSPELFDKSLPPNSPLKRGAIPARLSVPFGNSPRAVLKTAQGMKHFAVQ' A
#
# COMPACT_ATOMS: atom_id res chain seq x y z
N GLY A 1 -31.32 -37.40 -19.04
CA GLY A 1 -29.95 -36.94 -19.38
C GLY A 1 -29.69 -35.62 -18.70
N LYS A 2 -28.57 -35.50 -17.97
CA LYS A 2 -28.10 -34.27 -17.32
C LYS A 2 -27.47 -33.34 -18.36
N THR A 3 -27.72 -32.03 -18.25
CA THR A 3 -26.79 -30.88 -18.47
C THR A 3 -27.61 -29.60 -18.68
N LYS A 4 -27.23 -28.39 -18.28
CA LYS A 4 -26.24 -27.83 -17.34
C LYS A 4 -26.63 -26.34 -17.33
N ARG A 5 -27.07 -25.79 -16.19
CA ARG A 5 -27.40 -24.36 -16.08
C ARG A 5 -26.12 -23.55 -16.30
N MET A 6 -26.04 -22.80 -17.39
CA MET A 6 -25.01 -21.79 -17.59
C MET A 6 -25.40 -20.58 -16.76
N SER A 7 -24.88 -20.51 -15.53
CA SER A 7 -25.00 -19.34 -14.68
C SER A 7 -24.20 -18.21 -15.33
N GLN A 8 -24.87 -17.28 -16.00
CA GLN A 8 -24.25 -16.04 -16.45
C GLN A 8 -23.87 -15.23 -15.20
N LYS A 9 -22.63 -15.40 -14.76
CA LYS A 9 -22.02 -14.58 -13.73
C LYS A 9 -22.00 -13.15 -14.26
N ARG A 10 -22.75 -12.25 -13.62
CA ARG A 10 -22.74 -10.81 -13.90
C ARG A 10 -21.28 -10.33 -13.98
N LYS A 11 -20.86 -9.92 -15.18
CA LYS A 11 -19.64 -9.14 -15.37
C LYS A 11 -20.03 -7.68 -15.17
N THR A 12 -20.04 -7.24 -13.93
CA THR A 12 -20.25 -5.84 -13.57
C THR A 12 -19.00 -5.04 -13.96
N ASP A 13 -19.13 -4.27 -15.03
CA ASP A 13 -18.68 -2.87 -15.11
C ASP A 13 -17.20 -2.53 -14.90
N PHE A 14 -16.27 -3.25 -15.54
CA PHE A 14 -14.87 -2.81 -15.67
C PHE A 14 -14.46 -2.34 -17.07
N LEU A 15 -15.41 -2.25 -18.02
CA LEU A 15 -15.13 -1.91 -19.42
C LEU A 15 -15.47 -0.46 -19.80
N LEU A 16 -15.72 0.43 -18.84
CA LEU A 16 -15.64 1.87 -19.09
C LEU A 16 -14.18 2.30 -18.88
N GLN A 17 -13.34 1.93 -19.84
CA GLN A 17 -12.03 2.55 -20.02
C GLN A 17 -12.26 4.07 -20.08
N PRO A 18 -11.82 4.85 -19.08
CA PRO A 18 -11.88 6.30 -19.18
C PRO A 18 -11.01 6.68 -20.37
N SER A 19 -11.59 7.26 -21.40
CA SER A 19 -10.93 7.67 -22.64
C SER A 19 -9.96 8.86 -22.44
N GLY A 20 -9.14 8.83 -21.39
CA GLY A 20 -8.07 9.79 -21.13
C GLY A 20 -7.32 9.50 -19.82
N LYS A 21 -6.00 9.78 -19.83
CA LYS A 21 -5.09 9.72 -18.66
C LYS A 21 -5.36 10.88 -17.68
N ARG A 22 -6.61 11.02 -17.21
CA ARG A 22 -7.00 12.07 -16.27
C ARG A 22 -6.74 11.61 -14.83
N LYS A 23 -6.27 12.52 -13.98
CA LYS A 23 -6.14 12.25 -12.54
C LYS A 23 -7.53 12.03 -11.96
N ARG A 24 -7.77 10.85 -11.41
CA ARG A 24 -9.03 10.47 -10.76
C ARG A 24 -8.69 9.84 -9.42
N VAL A 25 -9.58 10.03 -8.45
CA VAL A 25 -9.47 9.38 -7.14
C VAL A 25 -9.81 7.91 -7.29
N SER A 26 -9.04 7.07 -6.63
CA SER A 26 -9.28 5.64 -6.52
C SER A 26 -9.06 5.21 -5.07
N PHE A 27 -9.65 4.09 -4.70
CA PHE A 27 -9.41 3.44 -3.41
C PHE A 27 -8.44 2.28 -3.62
N GLY A 28 -7.42 2.20 -2.77
CA GLY A 28 -6.49 1.07 -2.76
C GLY A 28 -7.15 -0.20 -2.23
N GLY A 29 -6.40 -1.32 -2.29
CA GLY A 29 -6.81 -2.55 -1.62
C GLY A 29 -6.74 -2.44 -0.09
N HIS A 30 -7.26 -3.46 0.60
CA HIS A 30 -7.14 -3.56 2.05
C HIS A 30 -5.67 -3.68 2.49
N LEU A 31 -5.33 -3.02 3.59
CA LEU A 31 -4.03 -3.08 4.24
C LEU A 31 -4.17 -3.71 5.62
N SER A 32 -3.14 -4.43 6.06
CA SER A 32 -3.11 -4.93 7.44
C SER A 32 -3.08 -3.74 8.40
N PRO A 33 -3.95 -3.72 9.43
CA PRO A 33 -3.98 -2.64 10.41
C PRO A 33 -2.75 -2.70 11.33
N GLU A 34 -2.52 -1.59 12.03
CA GLU A 34 -1.53 -1.53 13.11
C GLU A 34 -2.15 -2.05 14.41
N LEU A 35 -1.46 -2.98 15.08
CA LEU A 35 -1.90 -3.58 16.34
C LEU A 35 -1.21 -2.86 17.50
N PHE A 36 -1.99 -2.23 18.38
CA PHE A 36 -1.52 -1.55 19.58
C PHE A 36 -2.08 -2.17 20.85
N ASP A 37 -1.30 -2.12 21.92
CA ASP A 37 -1.78 -2.29 23.29
C ASP A 37 -2.05 -0.91 23.89
N LYS A 38 -3.15 -0.77 24.63
CA LYS A 38 -3.52 0.48 25.30
C LYS A 38 -2.62 0.80 26.49
N SER A 39 -1.98 -0.21 27.07
CA SER A 39 -1.06 -0.05 28.20
C SER A 39 0.34 0.44 27.78
N LEU A 40 0.68 0.24 26.50
CA LEU A 40 1.97 0.61 25.95
C LEU A 40 1.96 2.06 25.43
N PRO A 41 3.13 2.72 25.43
CA PRO A 41 3.24 4.05 24.86
C PRO A 41 2.93 4.02 23.34
N PRO A 42 2.45 5.14 22.78
CA PRO A 42 2.02 5.21 21.38
C PRO A 42 3.14 4.98 20.36
N ASN A 43 4.41 4.99 20.77
CA ASN A 43 5.56 4.72 19.91
C ASN A 43 5.96 3.23 19.82
N SER A 44 5.31 2.35 20.59
CA SER A 44 5.65 0.92 20.70
C SER A 44 4.47 0.00 20.31
N PRO A 45 4.04 0.04 19.03
CA PRO A 45 2.99 -0.87 18.56
C PRO A 45 3.45 -2.33 18.63
N LEU A 46 2.52 -3.25 18.92
CA LEU A 46 2.79 -4.69 18.96
C LEU A 46 3.11 -5.24 17.55
N LYS A 47 2.38 -4.75 16.54
CA LYS A 47 2.65 -5.08 15.12
C LYS A 47 2.40 -3.87 14.25
N ARG A 48 3.36 -3.55 13.39
CA ARG A 48 3.22 -2.47 12.40
C ARG A 48 2.18 -2.83 11.34
N GLY A 49 1.37 -1.85 10.96
CA GLY A 49 0.44 -1.98 9.83
C GLY A 49 1.16 -2.03 8.48
N ALA A 50 0.44 -2.46 7.44
CA ALA A 50 0.98 -2.48 6.09
C ALA A 50 1.06 -1.07 5.50
N ILE A 51 2.19 -0.76 4.87
CA ILE A 51 2.43 0.53 4.23
C ILE A 51 1.85 0.47 2.81
N PRO A 52 1.06 1.46 2.36
CA PRO A 52 0.53 1.49 1.01
C PRO A 52 1.69 1.51 0.01
N ALA A 53 1.85 0.42 -0.75
CA ALA A 53 2.78 0.38 -1.85
C ALA A 53 2.22 1.23 -3.00
N ARG A 54 3.03 2.15 -3.54
CA ARG A 54 2.73 2.72 -4.85
C ARG A 54 2.95 1.63 -5.88
N LEU A 55 1.86 0.99 -6.33
CA LEU A 55 1.88 0.27 -7.60
C LEU A 55 2.14 1.33 -8.66
N SER A 56 3.41 1.52 -9.01
CA SER A 56 3.80 2.42 -10.07
C SER A 56 3.15 1.90 -11.34
N VAL A 57 2.08 2.57 -11.77
CA VAL A 57 1.91 2.77 -13.20
C VAL A 57 3.24 3.35 -13.72
N PRO A 58 3.79 2.87 -14.83
CA PRO A 58 5.07 3.35 -15.35
C PRO A 58 4.84 4.76 -15.88
N PHE A 59 4.89 5.75 -15.00
CA PHE A 59 4.90 7.15 -15.39
C PHE A 59 5.84 7.92 -14.47
N GLY A 60 7.08 8.00 -14.95
CA GLY A 60 7.93 9.18 -14.88
C GLY A 60 8.41 9.62 -13.51
N ASN A 61 9.71 9.42 -13.26
CA ASN A 61 10.60 10.40 -12.65
C ASN A 61 10.23 10.98 -11.27
N SER A 62 9.42 10.30 -10.44
CA SER A 62 9.12 10.78 -9.09
C SER A 62 10.32 10.47 -8.17
N PRO A 63 10.98 11.48 -7.56
CA PRO A 63 12.13 11.22 -6.71
C PRO A 63 11.68 10.44 -5.48
N ARG A 64 12.42 9.36 -5.18
CA ARG A 64 12.26 8.57 -3.96
C ARG A 64 12.35 9.52 -2.76
N ALA A 65 11.31 9.55 -1.92
CA ALA A 65 11.35 10.34 -0.69
C ALA A 65 12.47 9.79 0.20
N VAL A 66 13.59 10.52 0.30
CA VAL A 66 14.72 10.19 1.16
C VAL A 66 14.48 10.84 2.51
N LEU A 67 13.79 10.13 3.41
CA LEU A 67 13.92 10.41 4.84
C LEU A 67 15.40 10.16 5.19
N LYS A 68 16.18 11.23 5.34
CA LYS A 68 17.59 11.16 5.75
C LYS A 68 17.62 10.65 7.20
N THR A 69 17.89 9.36 7.40
CA THR A 69 18.38 8.89 8.69
C THR A 69 19.84 9.31 8.80
N ALA A 70 20.18 10.14 9.78
CA ALA A 70 21.57 10.47 10.07
C ALA A 70 22.33 9.17 10.37
N GLN A 71 23.36 8.89 9.57
CA GLN A 71 24.30 7.82 9.85
C GLN A 71 24.94 8.10 11.22
N GLY A 72 24.85 7.10 12.10
CA GLY A 72 25.26 7.22 13.50
C GLY A 72 26.67 7.80 13.67
N MET A 73 26.78 8.78 14.56
CA MET A 73 28.03 9.22 15.12
C MET A 73 28.65 8.03 15.86
N LYS A 74 29.70 7.42 15.31
CA LYS A 74 30.53 6.49 16.07
C LYS A 74 31.44 7.32 16.96
N HIS A 75 31.17 7.31 18.26
CA HIS A 75 32.10 7.80 19.26
C HIS A 75 33.37 6.95 19.18
N PHE A 76 34.50 7.57 18.82
CA PHE A 76 35.81 6.96 18.97
C PHE A 76 36.19 7.14 20.44
N ALA A 77 36.01 6.10 21.25
CA ALA A 77 36.57 6.04 22.59
C ALA A 77 38.02 5.54 22.49
N VAL A 78 38.91 6.47 22.82
CA VAL A 78 40.28 6.37 23.34
C VAL A 78 40.73 4.95 23.73
N GLN A 79 41.89 4.55 23.20
CA GLN A 79 42.96 3.88 23.96
C GLN A 79 44.30 4.52 23.58
#